data_AF-A0A8C6CB25-F1
#
_entry.id   AF-A0A8C6CB25-F1
#
_cell.length_a   1.000
_cell.length_b   1.000
_cell.length_c   1.000
_cell.angle_alpha   90.00
_cell.angle_beta   90.00
_cell.angle_gamma   90.00
#
_symmetry.space_group_name_H-M   'P 1'
#
loop_
_entity.id
_entity.type
_entity.pdbx_description
1 polymer ?
#
loop_
_entity_poly.entity_id
_entity_poly.type
_entity_poly.pdbx_seq_one_letter_code
_entity_poly.pdbx_strand_id
1 'polypeptide(L)'
;MTSEEASLGALESLMTEFFHDCTTNERKREIEELLDNFAQQIGAWRFCLYFPSSTRNDCVMIYSLTFSENLINKMWLGVPSQDKMEIRSCLSKLLLAHHKTLPYFIWNKLCKVIVDIGRQDWPMFYHDFFTNILQLIQSLVTTPLGLIILKTTSEDLACPAEDLRVARKEELRKLLLDQVQTVLGLLTGILETVWDKHSVTATTPPPSPTSGESGDLLSNLLQSPSSAKLLNQPIPILDVESGCICSLALECLAHLFSWIPLSASIIPSLLTTIFHFACFGCDIQARKMASVNSSSQNCVLGQECSWLGVLAMSCINELMSKNCVPMEFKDYLLCMFQQTFYLQKITKDNNAHTVKRRLEELNDIQQNHRCLYPAAC
;
A
#
# COMPACT_ATOMS: atom_id res chain seq x y z
N MET A 1 -8.50 37.41 7.95
CA MET A 1 -8.37 36.98 9.36
C MET A 1 -9.70 37.03 10.10
N THR A 2 -10.24 38.19 10.52
CA THR A 2 -11.51 38.23 11.29
C THR A 2 -12.73 37.65 10.55
N SER A 3 -12.81 37.83 9.22
CA SER A 3 -13.88 37.24 8.40
C SER A 3 -13.73 35.72 8.21
N GLU A 4 -12.49 35.21 8.11
CA GLU A 4 -12.21 33.79 7.91
C GLU A 4 -12.46 33.00 9.20
N GLU A 5 -12.07 33.54 10.34
CA GLU A 5 -12.31 32.95 11.67
C GLU A 5 -13.81 32.93 12.00
N ALA A 6 -14.54 34.02 11.70
CA ALA A 6 -15.99 34.06 11.88
C ALA A 6 -16.71 33.05 10.97
N SER A 7 -16.28 32.95 9.70
CA SER A 7 -16.83 31.97 8.75
C SER A 7 -16.52 30.53 9.17
N LEU A 8 -15.32 30.29 9.72
CA LEU A 8 -14.94 28.98 10.26
C LEU A 8 -15.83 28.59 11.44
N GLY A 9 -16.03 29.50 12.41
CA GLY A 9 -16.88 29.24 13.57
C GLY A 9 -18.34 28.96 13.17
N ALA A 10 -18.85 29.68 12.15
CA ALA A 10 -20.19 29.42 11.60
C ALA A 10 -20.28 28.03 10.95
N LEU A 11 -19.28 27.65 10.15
CA LEU A 11 -19.25 26.35 9.49
C LEU A 11 -19.09 25.20 10.50
N GLU A 12 -18.27 25.36 11.54
CA GLU A 12 -18.13 24.38 12.63
C GLU A 12 -19.46 24.17 13.36
N SER A 13 -20.20 25.25 13.64
CA SER A 13 -21.52 25.15 14.26
C SER A 13 -22.51 24.40 13.36
N LEU A 14 -22.56 24.71 12.06
CA LEU A 14 -23.46 24.06 11.11
C LEU A 14 -23.13 22.57 10.94
N MET A 15 -21.85 22.21 10.83
CA MET A 15 -21.43 20.81 10.72
C MET A 15 -21.74 20.04 11.99
N THR A 16 -21.48 20.63 13.16
CA THR A 16 -21.79 19.98 14.45
C THR A 16 -23.29 19.79 14.61
N GLU A 17 -24.11 20.76 14.21
CA GLU A 17 -25.56 20.65 14.21
C GLU A 17 -26.03 19.58 13.22
N PHE A 18 -25.50 19.54 12.00
CA PHE A 18 -25.91 18.58 10.97
C PHE A 18 -25.73 17.12 11.41
N PHE A 19 -24.61 16.82 12.09
CA PHE A 19 -24.29 15.46 12.55
C PHE A 19 -24.82 15.14 13.96
N HIS A 20 -25.52 16.05 14.63
CA HIS A 20 -26.09 15.80 15.95
C HIS A 20 -27.33 14.88 15.86
N ASP A 21 -27.47 13.95 16.81
CA ASP A 21 -28.50 12.91 16.80
C ASP A 21 -29.94 13.46 16.86
N CYS A 22 -30.12 14.61 17.50
CA CYS A 22 -31.43 15.26 17.64
C CYS A 22 -31.83 16.16 16.46
N THR A 23 -31.00 16.28 15.42
CA THR A 23 -31.28 17.20 14.31
C THR A 23 -32.29 16.59 13.34
N THR A 24 -33.40 17.30 13.12
CA THR A 24 -34.48 16.82 12.25
C THR A 24 -34.06 16.80 10.78
N ASN A 25 -34.73 15.98 9.96
CA ASN A 25 -34.47 15.92 8.53
C ASN A 25 -34.79 17.23 7.81
N GLU A 26 -35.81 17.98 8.26
CA GLU A 26 -36.05 19.32 7.70
C GLU A 26 -34.85 20.23 7.98
N ARG A 27 -34.34 20.24 9.22
CA ARG A 27 -33.20 21.07 9.59
C ARG A 27 -31.92 20.69 8.84
N LYS A 28 -31.67 19.39 8.63
CA LYS A 28 -30.55 18.92 7.82
C LYS A 28 -30.60 19.46 6.39
N ARG A 29 -31.79 19.47 5.76
CA ARG A 29 -31.98 20.05 4.42
C ARG A 29 -31.72 21.55 4.39
N GLU A 30 -32.18 22.28 5.40
CA GLU A 30 -31.89 23.72 5.51
C GLU A 30 -30.37 23.98 5.62
N ILE A 31 -29.65 23.16 6.39
CA ILE A 31 -28.20 23.26 6.52
C ILE A 31 -27.53 22.96 5.17
N GLU A 32 -27.96 21.91 4.46
CA GLU A 32 -27.46 21.59 3.10
C GLU A 32 -27.67 22.77 2.14
N GLU A 33 -28.84 23.39 2.13
CA GLU A 33 -29.10 24.58 1.30
C GLU A 33 -28.17 25.76 1.66
N LEU A 34 -27.88 25.98 2.95
CA LEU A 34 -26.93 27.00 3.39
C LEU A 34 -25.51 26.70 2.91
N LEU A 35 -25.09 25.43 2.97
CA LEU A 35 -23.77 25.00 2.50
C LEU A 35 -23.65 25.12 0.97
N ASP A 36 -24.69 24.74 0.23
CA ASP A 36 -24.75 24.90 -1.22
C ASP A 36 -24.71 26.37 -1.63
N ASN A 37 -25.44 27.23 -0.93
CA ASN A 37 -25.40 28.67 -1.15
C ASN A 37 -23.99 29.24 -0.89
N PHE A 38 -23.32 28.79 0.18
CA PHE A 38 -21.93 29.16 0.44
C PHE A 38 -20.99 28.69 -0.67
N ALA A 39 -21.15 27.45 -1.14
CA ALA A 39 -20.31 26.87 -2.19
C ALA A 39 -20.40 27.65 -3.52
N GLN A 40 -21.52 28.32 -3.79
CA GLN A 40 -21.71 29.13 -4.99
C GLN A 40 -21.10 30.54 -4.88
N GLN A 41 -20.66 30.97 -3.70
CA GLN A 41 -20.09 32.31 -3.52
C GLN A 41 -18.74 32.47 -4.22
N ILE A 42 -18.53 33.63 -4.84
CA ILE A 42 -17.26 33.97 -5.47
C ILE A 42 -16.18 34.03 -4.39
N GLY A 43 -15.12 33.24 -4.55
CA GLY A 43 -14.01 33.18 -3.61
C GLY A 43 -14.21 32.24 -2.41
N ALA A 44 -15.33 31.52 -2.33
CA ALA A 44 -15.58 30.49 -1.29
C ALA A 44 -14.43 29.48 -1.16
N TRP A 45 -13.76 29.18 -2.28
CA TRP A 45 -12.61 28.28 -2.31
C TRP A 45 -11.44 28.73 -1.43
N ARG A 46 -11.23 30.04 -1.23
CA ARG A 46 -10.16 30.53 -0.35
C ARG A 46 -10.41 30.15 1.10
N PHE A 47 -11.66 30.25 1.56
CA PHE A 47 -12.08 29.81 2.88
C PHE A 47 -11.92 28.28 3.03
N CYS A 48 -12.36 27.50 2.05
CA CYS A 48 -12.20 26.04 2.07
C CYS A 48 -10.73 25.57 2.05
N LEU A 49 -9.81 26.37 1.51
CA LEU A 49 -8.37 26.08 1.62
C LEU A 49 -7.79 26.45 2.99
N TYR A 50 -8.35 27.47 3.65
CA TYR A 50 -7.93 27.91 4.97
C TYR A 50 -8.39 26.95 6.07
N PHE A 51 -9.65 26.49 6.03
CA PHE A 51 -10.25 25.72 7.14
C PHE A 51 -9.48 24.46 7.55
N PRO A 52 -8.99 23.59 6.64
CA PRO A 52 -8.28 22.37 7.03
C PRO A 52 -7.00 22.61 7.84
N SER A 53 -6.38 23.79 7.72
CA SER A 53 -5.20 24.17 8.50
C SER A 53 -5.53 24.77 9.87
N SER A 54 -6.80 25.16 10.08
CA SER A 54 -7.22 26.03 11.18
C SER A 54 -8.27 25.41 12.11
N THR A 55 -8.87 24.29 11.72
CA THR A 55 -9.84 23.55 12.54
C THR A 55 -9.27 22.24 13.06
N ARG A 56 -9.96 21.64 14.05
CA ARG A 56 -9.81 20.22 14.42
C ARG A 56 -11.08 19.40 14.12
N ASN A 57 -12.09 20.03 13.54
CA ASN A 57 -13.35 19.38 13.22
C ASN A 57 -13.21 18.61 11.90
N ASP A 58 -13.19 17.29 11.99
CA ASP A 58 -13.02 16.39 10.85
C ASP A 58 -14.10 16.58 9.77
N CYS A 59 -15.34 16.90 10.17
CA CYS A 59 -16.46 17.13 9.26
C CYS A 59 -16.21 18.38 8.41
N VAL A 60 -15.70 19.45 9.02
CA VAL A 60 -15.33 20.68 8.32
C VAL A 60 -14.18 20.44 7.34
N MET A 61 -13.17 19.66 7.74
CA MET A 61 -12.05 19.31 6.86
C MET A 61 -12.53 18.52 5.64
N ILE A 62 -13.35 17.48 5.84
CA ILE A 62 -13.90 16.68 4.74
C ILE A 62 -14.80 17.49 3.84
N TYR A 63 -15.67 18.33 4.40
CA TYR A 63 -16.49 19.23 3.61
C TYR A 63 -15.63 20.13 2.72
N SER A 64 -14.60 20.75 3.32
CA SER A 64 -13.69 21.66 2.62
C SER A 64 -12.94 20.97 1.48
N LEU A 65 -12.43 19.76 1.71
CA LEU A 65 -11.74 18.98 0.68
C LEU A 65 -12.71 18.46 -0.40
N THR A 66 -13.94 18.12 -0.04
CA THR A 66 -15.00 17.72 -1.00
C THR A 66 -15.44 18.90 -1.85
N PHE A 67 -15.48 20.10 -1.27
CA PHE A 67 -15.67 21.33 -2.03
C PHE A 67 -14.53 21.54 -3.04
N SER A 68 -13.26 21.41 -2.60
CA SER A 68 -12.10 21.53 -3.50
C SER A 68 -12.14 20.50 -4.63
N GLU A 69 -12.47 19.24 -4.32
CA GLU A 69 -12.65 18.18 -5.33
C GLU A 69 -13.70 18.56 -6.37
N ASN A 70 -14.88 19.02 -5.93
CA ASN A 70 -15.95 19.46 -6.83
C ASN A 70 -15.53 20.65 -7.70
N LEU A 71 -14.81 21.62 -7.13
CA LEU A 71 -14.26 22.75 -7.86
C LEU A 71 -13.31 22.29 -8.97
N ILE A 72 -12.42 21.34 -8.66
CA ILE A 72 -11.44 20.80 -9.62
C ILE A 72 -12.13 19.94 -10.70
N ASN A 73 -13.15 19.17 -10.33
CA ASN A 73 -13.77 18.25 -11.27
C ASN A 73 -14.77 18.94 -12.20
N LYS A 74 -15.44 20.01 -11.74
CA LYS A 74 -16.53 20.66 -12.49
C LYS A 74 -16.18 22.02 -13.06
N MET A 75 -15.35 22.81 -12.38
CA MET A 75 -15.14 24.23 -12.73
C MET A 75 -13.68 24.58 -13.03
N TRP A 76 -12.76 23.62 -12.99
CA TRP A 76 -11.32 23.88 -13.10
C TRP A 76 -10.89 24.61 -14.36
N LEU A 77 -11.52 24.33 -15.51
CA LEU A 77 -11.21 25.03 -16.76
C LEU A 77 -11.50 26.54 -16.69
N GLY A 78 -12.49 26.95 -15.89
CA GLY A 78 -12.86 28.34 -15.68
C GLY A 78 -12.04 29.06 -14.61
N VAL A 79 -11.22 28.34 -13.82
CA VAL A 79 -10.42 28.93 -12.76
C VAL A 79 -9.20 29.66 -13.37
N PRO A 80 -8.95 30.94 -13.01
CA PRO A 80 -7.78 31.69 -13.47
C PRO A 80 -6.46 30.99 -13.12
N SER A 81 -5.44 31.12 -13.97
CA SER A 81 -4.13 30.48 -13.77
C SER A 81 -3.46 30.85 -12.44
N GLN A 82 -3.61 32.10 -12.00
CA GLN A 82 -3.11 32.57 -10.70
C GLN A 82 -3.77 31.83 -9.53
N ASP A 83 -5.10 31.71 -9.57
CA ASP A 83 -5.87 30.99 -8.54
C ASP A 83 -5.52 29.49 -8.57
N LYS A 84 -5.34 28.88 -9.75
CA LYS A 84 -4.86 27.48 -9.86
C LYS A 84 -3.51 27.27 -9.21
N MET A 85 -2.58 28.21 -9.34
CA MET A 85 -1.27 28.13 -8.67
C MET A 85 -1.40 28.26 -7.16
N GLU A 86 -2.25 29.19 -6.69
CA GLU A 86 -2.53 29.39 -5.26
C GLU A 86 -3.14 28.13 -4.63
N ILE A 87 -4.17 27.56 -5.28
CA ILE A 87 -4.83 26.30 -4.86
C ILE A 87 -3.81 25.17 -4.74
N ARG A 88 -3.01 24.95 -5.79
CA ARG A 88 -1.97 23.91 -5.80
C ARG A 88 -0.93 24.10 -4.70
N SER A 89 -0.44 25.33 -4.52
CA SER A 89 0.56 25.65 -3.50
C SER A 89 0.00 25.40 -2.10
N CYS A 90 -1.24 25.84 -1.84
CA CYS A 90 -1.89 25.69 -0.55
C CYS A 90 -2.11 24.21 -0.20
N LEU A 91 -2.69 23.42 -1.10
CA LEU A 91 -2.93 21.99 -0.89
C LEU A 91 -1.62 21.22 -0.66
N SER A 92 -0.58 21.54 -1.43
CA SER A 92 0.75 20.91 -1.27
C SER A 92 1.38 21.25 0.08
N LYS A 93 1.26 22.51 0.53
CA LYS A 93 1.74 22.94 1.85
C LYS A 93 0.96 22.25 2.98
N LEU A 94 -0.36 22.18 2.88
CA LEU A 94 -1.22 21.50 3.83
C LEU A 94 -0.83 20.03 3.98
N LEU A 95 -0.61 19.36 2.85
CA LEU A 95 -0.19 17.96 2.80
C LEU A 95 1.14 17.75 3.52
N LEU A 96 2.17 18.53 3.19
CA LEU A 96 3.50 18.37 3.78
C LEU A 96 3.54 18.76 5.25
N ALA A 97 2.83 19.81 5.66
CA ALA A 97 2.85 20.30 7.03
C ALA A 97 2.09 19.39 8.01
N HIS A 98 0.99 18.76 7.57
CA HIS A 98 0.05 18.10 8.49
C HIS A 98 -0.15 16.60 8.25
N HIS A 99 0.59 15.96 7.32
CA HIS A 99 0.42 14.53 7.02
C HIS A 99 0.55 13.59 8.24
N LYS A 100 1.30 13.97 9.27
CA LYS A 100 1.45 13.15 10.50
C LYS A 100 0.35 13.39 11.54
N THR A 101 -0.39 14.49 11.43
CA THR A 101 -1.37 14.91 12.44
C THR A 101 -2.81 14.67 12.01
N LEU A 102 -3.06 14.61 10.70
CA LEU A 102 -4.41 14.44 10.17
C LEU A 102 -4.87 12.98 10.27
N PRO A 103 -6.16 12.74 10.55
CA PRO A 103 -6.76 11.42 10.41
C PRO A 103 -6.60 10.88 8.98
N TYR A 104 -6.39 9.56 8.88
CA TYR A 104 -6.07 8.89 7.62
C TYR A 104 -7.06 9.18 6.48
N PHE A 105 -8.36 9.23 6.76
CA PHE A 105 -9.39 9.47 5.74
C PHE A 105 -9.37 10.90 5.18
N ILE A 106 -9.09 11.91 6.01
CA ILE A 106 -8.93 13.31 5.57
C ILE A 106 -7.70 13.42 4.68
N TRP A 107 -6.63 12.78 5.10
CA TRP A 107 -5.38 12.80 4.38
C TRP A 107 -5.46 12.07 3.03
N ASN A 108 -6.16 10.92 2.95
CA ASN A 108 -6.49 10.26 1.68
C ASN A 108 -7.30 11.18 0.76
N LYS A 109 -8.29 11.88 1.31
CA LYS A 109 -9.09 12.84 0.55
C LYS A 109 -8.23 13.98 0.00
N LEU A 110 -7.28 14.49 0.79
CA LEU A 110 -6.34 15.53 0.33
C LEU A 110 -5.43 15.03 -0.80
N CYS A 111 -4.88 13.82 -0.68
CA CYS A 111 -4.09 13.20 -1.76
C CYS A 111 -4.92 13.08 -3.04
N LYS A 112 -6.16 12.60 -2.93
CA LYS A 112 -7.11 12.50 -4.04
C LYS A 112 -7.38 13.85 -4.72
N VAL A 113 -7.61 14.92 -3.95
CA VAL A 113 -7.79 16.28 -4.48
C VAL A 113 -6.55 16.74 -5.27
N ILE A 114 -5.34 16.45 -4.80
CA ILE A 114 -4.10 16.81 -5.53
C ILE A 114 -3.96 16.00 -6.82
N VAL A 115 -4.28 14.70 -6.79
CA VAL A 115 -4.31 13.84 -7.98
C VAL A 115 -5.34 14.31 -8.99
N ASP A 116 -6.51 14.77 -8.54
CA ASP A 116 -7.54 15.35 -9.41
C ASP A 116 -7.01 16.57 -10.18
N ILE A 117 -6.16 17.41 -9.57
CA ILE A 117 -5.49 18.51 -10.29
C ILE A 117 -4.51 17.96 -11.33
N GLY A 118 -3.70 16.95 -10.96
CA GLY A 118 -2.80 16.28 -11.89
C GLY A 118 -3.56 15.71 -13.09
N ARG A 119 -4.71 15.08 -12.85
CA ARG A 119 -5.59 14.55 -13.89
C ARG A 119 -6.03 15.61 -14.90
N GLN A 120 -6.25 16.85 -14.47
CA GLN A 120 -6.65 17.95 -15.36
C GLN A 120 -5.45 18.62 -16.06
N ASP A 121 -4.36 18.88 -15.33
CA ASP A 121 -3.32 19.81 -15.76
C ASP A 121 -1.96 19.17 -16.10
N TRP A 122 -1.69 17.91 -15.73
CA TRP A 122 -0.42 17.24 -16.03
C TRP A 122 -0.37 16.76 -17.48
N PRO A 123 0.67 17.06 -18.29
CA PRO A 123 1.92 17.68 -17.91
C PRO A 123 1.95 19.17 -18.22
N MET A 124 1.02 19.72 -19.00
CA MET A 124 1.15 21.04 -19.63
C MET A 124 1.04 22.22 -18.67
N PHE A 125 0.25 22.13 -17.61
CA PHE A 125 0.04 23.22 -16.65
C PHE A 125 0.50 22.83 -15.23
N TYR A 126 0.83 21.56 -15.02
CA TYR A 126 1.40 21.03 -13.79
C TYR A 126 2.57 20.09 -14.07
N HIS A 127 3.65 20.65 -14.63
CA HIS A 127 4.82 19.90 -15.11
C HIS A 127 5.44 18.99 -14.05
N ASP A 128 5.62 19.50 -12.82
CA ASP A 128 6.33 18.79 -11.76
C ASP A 128 5.45 17.80 -10.99
N PHE A 129 4.18 17.61 -11.38
CA PHE A 129 3.23 16.75 -10.65
C PHE A 129 3.82 15.36 -10.36
N PHE A 130 4.22 14.64 -11.42
CA PHE A 130 4.71 13.28 -11.26
C PHE A 130 6.12 13.23 -10.68
N THR A 131 6.99 14.17 -11.06
CA THR A 131 8.35 14.26 -10.52
C THR A 131 8.33 14.48 -8.99
N ASN A 132 7.41 15.30 -8.48
CA ASN A 132 7.25 15.50 -7.05
C ASN A 132 6.83 14.20 -6.34
N ILE A 133 5.97 13.37 -6.94
CA ILE A 133 5.61 12.05 -6.39
C ILE A 133 6.87 11.18 -6.27
N LEU A 134 7.69 11.11 -7.33
CA LEU A 134 8.93 10.34 -7.31
C LEU A 134 9.91 10.83 -6.24
N GLN A 135 10.04 12.14 -6.05
CA GLN A 135 10.87 12.74 -5.00
C GLN A 135 10.37 12.40 -3.59
N LEU A 136 9.05 12.42 -3.37
CA LEU A 136 8.46 12.04 -2.08
C LEU A 136 8.75 10.57 -1.75
N ILE A 137 8.66 9.68 -2.73
CA ILE A 137 8.97 8.25 -2.58
C ILE A 137 10.43 8.04 -2.16
N GLN A 138 11.36 8.78 -2.75
CA GLN A 138 12.80 8.64 -2.51
C GLN A 138 13.25 9.16 -1.13
N SER A 139 12.47 10.01 -0.47
CA SER A 139 12.80 10.56 0.84
C SER A 139 12.22 9.71 1.97
N LEU A 140 13.08 9.17 2.84
CA LEU A 140 12.71 8.26 3.93
C LEU A 140 11.52 8.73 4.78
N VAL A 141 11.42 10.04 5.04
CA VAL A 141 10.35 10.60 5.88
C VAL A 141 9.01 10.67 5.16
N THR A 142 9.04 10.80 3.83
CA THR A 142 7.87 11.03 2.98
C THR A 142 7.55 9.84 2.09
N THR A 143 8.31 8.74 2.17
CA THR A 143 8.10 7.54 1.35
C THR A 143 6.65 7.02 1.43
N PRO A 144 6.04 6.84 2.62
CA PRO A 144 4.64 6.39 2.69
C PRO A 144 3.68 7.33 1.98
N LEU A 145 3.90 8.64 2.12
CA LEU A 145 3.12 9.68 1.46
C LEU A 145 3.26 9.60 -0.07
N GLY A 146 4.49 9.49 -0.57
CA GLY A 146 4.75 9.34 -1.99
C GLY A 146 4.09 8.09 -2.59
N LEU A 147 4.15 6.96 -1.88
CA LEU A 147 3.52 5.71 -2.31
C LEU A 147 1.99 5.82 -2.39
N ILE A 148 1.35 6.50 -1.45
CA ILE A 148 -0.11 6.65 -1.46
C ILE A 148 -0.58 7.60 -2.56
N ILE A 149 0.16 8.68 -2.82
CA ILE A 149 -0.13 9.55 -3.97
C ILE A 149 0.10 8.78 -5.27
N LEU A 150 1.16 7.97 -5.37
CA LEU A 150 1.42 7.13 -6.54
C LEU A 150 0.29 6.13 -6.79
N LYS A 151 -0.19 5.44 -5.75
CA LYS A 151 -1.31 4.50 -5.83
C LYS A 151 -2.57 5.21 -6.33
N THR A 152 -2.96 6.29 -5.67
CA THR A 152 -4.12 7.12 -6.05
C THR A 152 -3.98 7.63 -7.49
N THR A 153 -2.78 8.06 -7.89
CA THR A 153 -2.47 8.50 -9.26
C THR A 153 -2.66 7.35 -10.25
N SER A 154 -2.18 6.16 -9.93
CA SER A 154 -2.36 4.99 -10.79
C SER A 154 -3.83 4.61 -10.94
N GLU A 155 -4.61 4.64 -9.86
CA GLU A 155 -6.05 4.34 -9.87
C GLU A 155 -6.82 5.34 -10.74
N ASP A 156 -6.56 6.64 -10.56
CA ASP A 156 -7.33 7.69 -11.21
C ASP A 156 -6.91 8.04 -12.63
N LEU A 157 -5.62 7.91 -12.97
CA LEU A 157 -5.11 8.33 -14.28
C LEU A 157 -4.94 7.16 -15.25
N ALA A 158 -4.75 5.93 -14.76
CA ALA A 158 -4.66 4.75 -15.64
C ALA A 158 -6.03 4.17 -16.00
N CYS A 159 -7.00 4.28 -15.07
CA CYS A 159 -8.40 3.92 -15.27
C CYS A 159 -9.35 5.06 -14.86
N PRO A 160 -9.26 6.24 -15.51
CA PRO A 160 -10.09 7.38 -15.17
C PRO A 160 -11.57 7.09 -15.36
N ALA A 161 -12.38 7.63 -14.44
CA ALA A 161 -13.83 7.62 -14.51
C ALA A 161 -14.38 8.13 -15.86
N GLU A 162 -15.63 7.79 -16.16
CA GLU A 162 -16.24 8.02 -17.49
C GLU A 162 -16.52 9.49 -17.82
N ASP A 163 -16.24 10.41 -16.90
CA ASP A 163 -16.43 11.86 -17.06
C ASP A 163 -15.31 12.53 -17.89
N LEU A 164 -14.18 11.86 -18.12
CA LEU A 164 -13.07 12.39 -18.92
C LEU A 164 -13.19 12.09 -20.42
N ARG A 165 -12.76 13.06 -21.24
CA ARG A 165 -12.65 12.90 -22.69
C ARG A 165 -11.64 11.78 -23.03
N VAL A 166 -11.99 10.94 -24.00
CA VAL A 166 -11.16 9.79 -24.45
C VAL A 166 -9.72 10.20 -24.77
N ALA A 167 -9.53 11.29 -25.53
CA ALA A 167 -8.19 11.79 -25.87
C ALA A 167 -7.34 12.11 -24.64
N ARG A 168 -7.96 12.64 -23.58
CA ARG A 168 -7.27 12.94 -22.31
C ARG A 168 -6.92 11.67 -21.55
N LYS A 169 -7.82 10.67 -21.55
CA LYS A 169 -7.54 9.36 -20.95
C LYS A 169 -6.34 8.68 -21.63
N GLU A 170 -6.29 8.71 -22.95
CA GLU A 170 -5.18 8.15 -23.76
C GLU A 170 -3.86 8.89 -23.50
N GLU A 171 -3.89 10.22 -23.45
CA GLU A 171 -2.72 11.04 -23.14
C GLU A 171 -2.15 10.71 -21.75
N LEU A 172 -2.99 10.72 -20.71
CA LEU A 172 -2.59 10.39 -19.34
C LEU A 172 -2.01 8.97 -19.24
N ARG A 173 -2.66 8.01 -19.90
CA ARG A 173 -2.18 6.63 -19.94
C ARG A 173 -0.80 6.53 -20.59
N LYS A 174 -0.56 7.23 -21.70
CA LYS A 174 0.74 7.26 -22.36
C LYS A 174 1.81 7.85 -21.44
N LEU A 175 1.53 8.98 -20.81
CA LEU A 175 2.46 9.62 -19.88
C LEU A 175 2.80 8.73 -18.68
N LEU A 176 1.81 8.00 -18.14
CA LEU A 176 2.06 7.03 -17.08
C LEU A 176 2.92 5.86 -17.56
N LEU A 177 2.66 5.32 -18.77
CA LEU A 177 3.45 4.25 -19.35
C LEU A 177 4.94 4.64 -19.48
N ASP A 178 5.23 5.89 -19.85
CA ASP A 178 6.59 6.42 -19.94
C ASP A 178 7.32 6.41 -18.57
N GLN A 179 6.58 6.42 -17.46
CA GLN A 179 7.13 6.40 -16.11
C GLN A 179 7.21 5.00 -15.48
N VAL A 180 6.59 3.98 -16.08
CA VAL A 180 6.43 2.64 -15.48
C VAL A 180 7.77 2.03 -15.07
N GLN A 181 8.79 2.09 -15.92
CA GLN A 181 10.09 1.50 -15.61
C GLN A 181 10.76 2.14 -14.40
N THR A 182 10.71 3.47 -14.31
CA THR A 182 11.23 4.23 -13.16
C THR A 182 10.47 3.84 -11.89
N VAL A 183 9.14 3.77 -11.96
CA VAL A 183 8.30 3.42 -10.81
C VAL A 183 8.55 1.99 -10.35
N LEU A 184 8.60 1.01 -11.25
CA LEU A 184 8.89 -0.38 -10.91
C LEU A 184 10.28 -0.52 -10.27
N GLY A 185 11.28 0.19 -10.79
CA GLY A 185 12.62 0.23 -10.19
C GLY A 185 12.61 0.77 -8.76
N LEU A 186 11.89 1.86 -8.50
CA LEU A 186 11.76 2.43 -7.15
C LEU A 186 11.04 1.50 -6.18
N LEU A 187 9.91 0.92 -6.59
CA LEU A 187 9.14 0.00 -5.76
C LEU A 187 9.95 -1.27 -5.44
N THR A 188 10.66 -1.80 -6.42
CA THR A 188 11.57 -2.94 -6.23
C THR A 188 12.67 -2.60 -5.23
N GLY A 189 13.35 -1.46 -5.43
CA GLY A 189 14.45 -1.03 -4.55
C GLY A 189 14.00 -0.77 -3.11
N ILE A 190 12.79 -0.24 -2.89
CA ILE A 190 12.22 -0.07 -1.54
C ILE A 190 12.04 -1.42 -0.86
N LEU A 191 11.42 -2.39 -1.54
CA LEU A 191 11.18 -3.72 -1.00
C LEU A 191 12.49 -4.46 -0.71
N GLU A 192 13.47 -4.39 -1.62
CA GLU A 192 14.81 -4.97 -1.43
C GLU A 192 15.55 -4.32 -0.25
N THR A 193 15.53 -2.98 -0.15
CA THR A 193 16.20 -2.26 0.95
C THR A 193 15.61 -2.66 2.31
N VAL A 194 14.28 -2.75 2.41
CA VAL A 194 13.62 -3.19 3.66
C VAL A 194 13.94 -4.64 3.96
N TRP A 195 13.93 -5.52 2.95
CA TRP A 195 14.26 -6.92 3.12
C TRP A 195 15.70 -7.11 3.62
N ASP A 196 16.68 -6.47 2.98
CA ASP A 196 18.10 -6.59 3.33
C ASP A 196 18.40 -6.05 4.73
N LYS A 197 17.81 -4.90 5.09
CA LYS A 197 17.94 -4.28 6.41
C LYS A 197 17.55 -5.24 7.55
N HIS A 198 16.52 -6.07 7.35
CA HIS A 198 15.97 -6.94 8.39
C HIS A 198 16.42 -8.39 8.28
N SER A 199 17.01 -8.80 7.15
CA SER A 199 17.53 -10.16 6.95
C SER A 199 18.89 -10.38 7.64
N VAL A 200 19.67 -9.33 7.86
CA VAL A 200 21.03 -9.40 8.44
C VAL A 200 21.04 -9.49 9.98
N THR A 201 19.91 -9.22 10.65
CA THR A 201 19.85 -9.15 12.13
C THR A 201 19.88 -10.52 12.83
N ALA A 202 19.96 -11.63 12.10
CA ALA A 202 20.30 -12.94 12.65
C ALA A 202 21.82 -13.08 12.81
N THR A 203 22.42 -12.35 13.76
CA THR A 203 23.80 -12.57 14.19
C THR A 203 23.93 -13.91 14.90
N THR A 204 24.10 -14.98 14.13
CA THR A 204 24.73 -16.22 14.61
C THR A 204 25.86 -16.60 13.65
N PRO A 205 27.03 -17.02 14.16
CA PRO A 205 28.19 -17.36 13.33
C PRO A 205 27.87 -18.55 12.39
N PRO A 206 28.59 -18.70 11.26
CA PRO A 206 28.28 -19.71 10.24
C PRO A 206 28.44 -21.14 10.81
N PRO A 207 27.53 -22.07 10.48
CA PRO A 207 27.72 -23.48 10.82
C PRO A 207 28.87 -24.07 10.00
N SER A 208 29.71 -24.88 10.65
CA SER A 208 30.77 -25.66 9.99
C SER A 208 30.20 -26.71 9.01
N PRO A 209 30.93 -27.09 7.96
CA PRO A 209 30.40 -27.93 6.90
C PRO A 209 30.21 -29.35 7.42
N THR A 210 28.97 -29.85 7.39
CA THR A 210 28.70 -31.28 7.56
C THR A 210 28.18 -31.79 6.22
N SER A 211 28.99 -32.63 5.58
CA SER A 211 28.69 -33.31 4.32
C SER A 211 27.53 -34.28 4.50
N GLY A 212 26.50 -34.14 3.66
CA GLY A 212 25.37 -35.06 3.56
C GLY A 212 24.73 -34.93 2.19
N GLU A 213 25.36 -35.54 1.19
CA GLU A 213 24.78 -35.71 -0.15
C GLU A 213 23.54 -36.61 -0.04
N SER A 214 22.37 -36.05 -0.28
CA SER A 214 21.24 -36.78 -0.85
C SER A 214 20.86 -36.05 -2.12
N GLY A 215 21.22 -36.66 -3.26
CA GLY A 215 21.05 -36.10 -4.58
C GLY A 215 19.58 -36.06 -4.99
N ASP A 216 18.93 -34.92 -4.75
CA ASP A 216 17.71 -34.56 -5.47
C ASP A 216 18.10 -34.02 -6.85
N LEU A 217 17.70 -34.71 -7.92
CA LEU A 217 17.89 -34.26 -9.31
C LEU A 217 17.33 -32.84 -9.57
N LEU A 218 16.40 -32.38 -8.74
CA LEU A 218 15.86 -31.01 -8.74
C LEU A 218 16.81 -29.96 -8.14
N SER A 219 17.70 -30.35 -7.22
CA SER A 219 18.67 -29.43 -6.61
C SER A 219 19.65 -28.89 -7.65
N ASN A 220 20.02 -29.69 -8.66
CA ASN A 220 20.87 -29.28 -9.76
C ASN A 220 20.18 -28.31 -10.74
N LEU A 221 18.86 -28.36 -10.86
CA LEU A 221 18.04 -27.40 -11.64
C LEU A 221 17.82 -26.07 -10.91
N LEU A 222 17.99 -26.06 -9.57
CA LEU A 222 17.87 -24.88 -8.70
C LEU A 222 19.23 -24.22 -8.42
N GLN A 223 20.35 -24.86 -8.78
CA GLN A 223 21.73 -24.38 -8.58
C GLN A 223 22.14 -23.28 -9.57
N SER A 224 21.30 -22.27 -9.76
CA SER A 224 21.84 -20.93 -9.99
C SER A 224 22.46 -20.48 -8.65
N PRO A 225 23.77 -20.16 -8.59
CA PRO A 225 24.44 -19.85 -7.33
C PRO A 225 23.91 -18.60 -6.61
N SER A 226 23.12 -17.76 -7.28
CA SER A 226 22.42 -16.61 -6.68
C SER A 226 21.01 -16.98 -6.17
N SER A 227 20.23 -17.76 -6.92
CA SER A 227 18.83 -18.06 -6.59
C SER A 227 18.69 -19.02 -5.40
N ALA A 228 19.53 -20.06 -5.30
CA ALA A 228 19.47 -21.04 -4.22
C ALA A 228 19.93 -20.51 -2.84
N LYS A 229 20.75 -19.45 -2.81
CA LYS A 229 21.16 -18.79 -1.56
C LYS A 229 20.07 -17.88 -1.00
N LEU A 230 19.27 -17.26 -1.87
CA LEU A 230 18.17 -16.37 -1.49
C LEU A 230 16.95 -17.16 -1.00
N LEU A 231 16.68 -18.32 -1.60
CA LEU A 231 15.61 -19.23 -1.20
C LEU A 231 15.83 -19.95 0.15
N ASN A 232 16.92 -19.73 0.88
CA ASN A 232 17.11 -20.37 2.20
C ASN A 232 17.26 -19.34 3.32
N GLN A 233 16.96 -18.07 3.05
CA GLN A 233 17.05 -17.02 4.06
C GLN A 233 15.82 -17.05 4.98
N PRO A 234 16.02 -16.95 6.30
CA PRO A 234 14.90 -16.86 7.24
C PRO A 234 14.07 -15.61 6.95
N ILE A 235 12.75 -15.72 7.07
CA ILE A 235 11.83 -14.59 6.87
C ILE A 235 12.19 -13.50 7.89
N PRO A 236 12.46 -12.26 7.45
CA PRO A 236 12.86 -11.19 8.34
C PRO A 236 11.71 -10.74 9.24
N ILE A 237 12.03 -10.31 10.47
CA ILE A 237 11.05 -9.66 11.36
C ILE A 237 11.06 -8.17 11.05
N LEU A 238 9.93 -7.66 10.55
CA LEU A 238 9.77 -6.26 10.19
C LEU A 238 9.22 -5.45 11.37
N ASP A 239 9.67 -4.20 11.49
CA ASP A 239 9.00 -3.20 12.33
C ASP A 239 7.72 -2.68 11.64
N VAL A 240 6.84 -2.02 12.41
CA VAL A 240 5.53 -1.54 11.94
C VAL A 240 5.65 -0.53 10.78
N GLU A 241 6.66 0.34 10.80
CA GLU A 241 6.89 1.35 9.76
C GLU A 241 7.35 0.68 8.46
N SER A 242 8.32 -0.23 8.56
CA SER A 242 8.79 -1.04 7.44
C SER A 242 7.66 -1.90 6.84
N GLY A 243 6.82 -2.51 7.68
CA GLY A 243 5.65 -3.26 7.24
C GLY A 243 4.66 -2.40 6.45
N CYS A 244 4.33 -1.21 6.95
CA CYS A 244 3.44 -0.26 6.26
C CYS A 244 4.00 0.21 4.91
N ILE A 245 5.31 0.49 4.82
CA ILE A 245 5.94 0.88 3.56
C ILE A 245 5.87 -0.27 2.54
N CYS A 246 6.17 -1.49 2.97
CA CYS A 246 6.08 -2.67 2.11
C CYS A 246 4.66 -2.96 1.63
N SER A 247 3.64 -2.80 2.50
CA SER A 247 2.25 -3.00 2.09
C SER A 247 1.85 -1.99 1.03
N LEU A 248 2.18 -0.71 1.21
CA LEU A 248 1.89 0.33 0.23
C LEU A 248 2.62 0.09 -1.11
N ALA A 249 3.88 -0.36 -1.06
CA ALA A 249 4.62 -0.67 -2.27
C ALA A 249 4.04 -1.87 -3.03
N LEU A 250 3.63 -2.94 -2.32
CA LEU A 250 2.98 -4.11 -2.92
C LEU A 250 1.59 -3.77 -3.48
N GLU A 251 0.81 -2.92 -2.80
CA GLU A 251 -0.46 -2.42 -3.33
C GLU A 251 -0.27 -1.61 -4.61
N CYS A 252 0.76 -0.75 -4.66
CA CYS A 252 1.13 -0.03 -5.88
C CYS A 252 1.46 -1.01 -7.02
N LEU A 253 2.29 -2.03 -6.74
CA LEU A 253 2.67 -3.05 -7.73
C LEU A 253 1.45 -3.81 -8.26
N ALA A 254 0.57 -4.28 -7.36
CA ALA A 254 -0.65 -4.98 -7.74
C ALA A 254 -1.52 -4.14 -8.67
N HIS A 255 -1.75 -2.86 -8.32
CA HIS A 255 -2.54 -1.97 -9.16
C HIS A 255 -1.84 -1.67 -10.50
N LEU A 256 -0.52 -1.45 -10.54
CA LEU A 256 0.23 -1.26 -11.78
C LEU A 256 0.09 -2.46 -12.71
N PHE A 257 0.25 -3.69 -12.19
CA PHE A 257 0.12 -4.92 -12.98
C PHE A 257 -1.28 -5.10 -13.57
N SER A 258 -2.30 -4.51 -12.95
CA SER A 258 -3.68 -4.52 -13.47
C SER A 258 -3.85 -3.77 -14.80
N TRP A 259 -2.90 -2.95 -15.25
CA TRP A 259 -3.06 -2.21 -16.50
C TRP A 259 -1.81 -2.02 -17.37
N ILE A 260 -0.59 -2.25 -16.88
CA ILE A 260 0.64 -2.09 -17.68
C ILE A 260 0.86 -3.27 -18.66
N PRO A 261 1.58 -3.07 -19.77
CA PRO A 261 2.07 -4.15 -20.62
C PRO A 261 3.19 -4.93 -19.92
N LEU A 262 2.85 -6.06 -19.30
CA LEU A 262 3.75 -6.84 -18.45
C LEU A 262 4.98 -7.41 -19.19
N SER A 263 4.81 -7.83 -20.45
CA SER A 263 5.87 -8.51 -21.23
C SER A 263 7.14 -7.68 -21.44
N ALA A 264 7.00 -6.36 -21.50
CA ALA A 264 8.10 -5.42 -21.66
C ALA A 264 8.57 -4.80 -20.33
N SER A 265 7.86 -5.06 -19.22
CA SER A 265 8.02 -4.28 -18.00
C SER A 265 8.52 -5.07 -16.79
N ILE A 266 8.34 -6.39 -16.77
CA ILE A 266 8.71 -7.22 -15.63
C ILE A 266 10.14 -7.70 -15.73
N ILE A 267 10.91 -7.46 -14.68
CA ILE A 267 12.33 -7.83 -14.55
C ILE A 267 12.44 -8.99 -13.54
N PRO A 268 13.36 -9.95 -13.71
CA PRO A 268 13.52 -11.09 -12.80
C PRO A 268 13.78 -10.73 -11.32
N SER A 269 14.42 -9.59 -11.04
CA SER A 269 14.67 -9.11 -9.66
C SER A 269 13.37 -8.77 -8.94
N LEU A 270 12.49 -7.97 -9.57
CA LEU A 270 11.16 -7.65 -9.06
C LEU A 270 10.36 -8.91 -8.75
N LEU A 271 10.41 -9.89 -9.65
CA LEU A 271 9.73 -11.16 -9.43
C LEU A 271 10.26 -11.88 -8.19
N THR A 272 11.57 -12.03 -8.10
CA THR A 272 12.23 -12.65 -6.94
C THR A 272 11.83 -11.97 -5.63
N THR A 273 11.84 -10.64 -5.61
CA THR A 273 11.45 -9.83 -4.46
C THR A 273 9.99 -10.04 -4.07
N ILE A 274 9.05 -10.05 -5.03
CA ILE A 274 7.63 -10.35 -4.74
C ILE A 274 7.48 -11.75 -4.13
N PHE A 275 8.19 -12.75 -4.65
CA PHE A 275 8.13 -14.12 -4.12
C PHE A 275 8.75 -14.24 -2.71
N HIS A 276 9.80 -13.48 -2.40
CA HIS A 276 10.29 -13.37 -1.03
C HIS A 276 9.21 -12.83 -0.09
N PHE A 277 8.50 -11.78 -0.49
CA PHE A 277 7.41 -11.24 0.32
C PHE A 277 6.21 -12.20 0.42
N ALA A 278 5.94 -13.02 -0.59
CA ALA A 278 4.91 -14.06 -0.52
C ALA A 278 5.19 -15.10 0.59
N CYS A 279 6.47 -15.32 0.94
CA CYS A 279 6.85 -16.24 2.01
C CYS A 279 6.31 -15.82 3.39
N PHE A 280 6.06 -14.52 3.64
CA PHE A 280 5.43 -14.07 4.88
C PHE A 280 4.05 -14.69 5.11
N GLY A 281 3.31 -15.03 4.05
CA GLY A 281 2.02 -15.73 4.15
C GLY A 281 2.15 -17.20 4.56
N CYS A 282 3.34 -17.78 4.38
CA CYS A 282 3.63 -19.18 4.67
C CYS A 282 4.17 -19.41 6.10
N ASP A 283 4.56 -18.36 6.83
CA ASP A 283 5.13 -18.52 8.17
C ASP A 283 4.05 -18.90 9.21
N ILE A 284 4.24 -20.06 9.84
CA ILE A 284 3.42 -20.53 10.97
C ILE A 284 3.98 -19.98 12.29
N GLN A 285 5.25 -19.58 12.35
CA GLN A 285 5.92 -19.13 13.57
C GLN A 285 5.35 -17.79 14.06
N ALA A 286 5.11 -16.85 13.16
CA ALA A 286 4.31 -15.63 13.42
C ALA A 286 2.91 -15.95 13.98
N ARG A 287 2.25 -16.98 13.45
CA ARG A 287 0.92 -17.44 13.90
C ARG A 287 0.95 -18.09 15.30
N LYS A 288 2.10 -18.64 15.70
CA LYS A 288 2.28 -19.33 16.99
C LYS A 288 2.70 -18.40 18.13
N MET A 289 3.54 -17.40 17.87
CA MET A 289 3.87 -16.38 18.88
C MET A 289 2.64 -15.57 19.30
N ALA A 290 1.72 -15.33 18.36
CA ALA A 290 0.40 -14.74 18.59
C ALA A 290 -0.51 -15.57 19.52
N SER A 291 -0.37 -16.90 19.50
CA SER A 291 -1.24 -17.83 20.22
C SER A 291 -0.71 -18.27 21.58
N VAL A 292 0.60 -18.24 21.80
CA VAL A 292 1.23 -18.73 23.05
C VAL A 292 1.52 -17.59 24.02
N ASN A 293 1.87 -16.40 23.51
CA ASN A 293 2.00 -15.19 24.33
C ASN A 293 0.76 -14.34 24.11
N SER A 294 -0.19 -14.39 25.05
CA SER A 294 -1.33 -13.48 25.15
C SER A 294 -0.92 -12.03 25.47
N SER A 295 0.16 -11.53 24.85
CA SER A 295 0.46 -10.11 24.75
C SER A 295 -0.14 -9.61 23.44
N SER A 296 -1.06 -8.66 23.55
CA SER A 296 -1.79 -8.07 22.41
C SER A 296 -0.89 -7.58 21.28
N GLN A 297 0.36 -7.20 21.55
CA GLN A 297 1.34 -6.75 20.56
C GLN A 297 1.88 -7.85 19.63
N ASN A 298 2.14 -9.08 20.12
CA ASN A 298 2.72 -10.15 19.29
C ASN A 298 1.69 -10.79 18.34
N CYS A 299 0.40 -10.70 18.70
CA CYS A 299 -0.69 -11.16 17.83
C CYS A 299 -0.91 -10.26 16.62
N VAL A 300 -0.82 -8.94 16.82
CA VAL A 300 -0.96 -7.94 15.75
C VAL A 300 0.19 -8.05 14.74
N LEU A 301 1.44 -8.19 15.20
CA LEU A 301 2.60 -8.28 14.31
C LEU A 301 2.56 -9.53 13.40
N GLY A 302 2.02 -10.65 13.91
CA GLY A 302 1.84 -11.87 13.14
C GLY A 302 0.73 -11.78 12.07
N GLN A 303 -0.33 -11.00 12.34
CA GLN A 303 -1.37 -10.70 11.37
C GLN A 303 -0.85 -9.77 10.26
N GLU A 304 -0.07 -8.74 10.62
CA GLU A 304 0.53 -7.80 9.67
C GLU A 304 1.54 -8.47 8.73
N CYS A 305 2.38 -9.39 9.25
CA CYS A 305 3.26 -10.19 8.41
C CYS A 305 2.47 -11.04 7.41
N SER A 306 1.41 -11.72 7.88
CA SER A 306 0.58 -12.54 6.98
C SER A 306 -0.11 -11.71 5.88
N TRP A 307 -0.45 -10.45 6.17
CA TRP A 307 -1.04 -9.53 5.21
C TRP A 307 -0.10 -9.17 4.07
N LEU A 308 1.20 -8.97 4.34
CA LEU A 308 2.21 -8.76 3.29
C LEU A 308 2.29 -9.94 2.32
N GLY A 309 2.18 -11.16 2.84
CA GLY A 309 2.10 -12.37 2.02
C GLY A 309 0.88 -12.37 1.09
N VAL A 310 -0.29 -11.94 1.58
CA VAL A 310 -1.51 -11.82 0.77
C VAL A 310 -1.32 -10.79 -0.34
N LEU A 311 -0.78 -9.61 -0.04
CA LEU A 311 -0.52 -8.56 -1.05
C LEU A 311 0.48 -9.02 -2.12
N ALA A 312 1.54 -9.71 -1.73
CA ALA A 312 2.50 -10.29 -2.66
C ALA A 312 1.88 -11.37 -3.55
N MET A 313 1.02 -12.23 -2.99
CA MET A 313 0.27 -13.21 -3.76
C MET A 313 -0.72 -12.57 -4.73
N SER A 314 -1.34 -11.44 -4.37
CA SER A 314 -2.15 -10.65 -5.30
C SER A 314 -1.32 -10.14 -6.49
N CYS A 315 -0.10 -9.66 -6.25
CA CYS A 315 0.82 -9.28 -7.33
C CYS A 315 1.12 -10.47 -8.26
N ILE A 316 1.44 -11.64 -7.68
CA ILE A 316 1.72 -12.87 -8.46
C ILE A 316 0.49 -13.29 -9.27
N ASN A 317 -0.71 -13.19 -8.69
CA ASN A 317 -1.95 -13.52 -9.36
C ASN A 317 -2.22 -12.61 -10.57
N GLU A 318 -1.98 -11.30 -10.46
CA GLU A 318 -2.08 -10.37 -11.58
C GLU A 318 -1.09 -10.70 -12.70
N LEU A 319 0.15 -11.10 -12.36
CA LEU A 319 1.15 -11.52 -13.35
C LEU A 319 0.73 -12.80 -14.10
N MET A 320 0.21 -13.79 -13.37
CA MET A 320 -0.14 -15.10 -13.91
C MET A 320 -1.45 -15.09 -14.69
N SER A 321 -2.47 -14.40 -14.20
CA SER A 321 -3.79 -14.32 -14.85
C SER A 321 -3.75 -13.69 -16.24
N LYS A 322 -2.74 -12.85 -16.51
CA LYS A 322 -2.59 -12.11 -17.77
C LYS A 322 -1.73 -12.80 -18.83
N ASN A 323 -1.34 -14.06 -18.61
CA ASN A 323 -0.47 -14.81 -19.52
C ASN A 323 0.78 -14.01 -19.91
N CYS A 324 1.44 -13.40 -18.93
CA CYS A 324 2.66 -12.64 -19.20
C CYS A 324 3.70 -13.54 -19.88
N VAL A 325 4.12 -13.17 -21.09
CA VAL A 325 5.25 -13.77 -21.82
C VAL A 325 6.31 -12.69 -21.97
N PRO A 326 7.24 -12.54 -21.01
CA PRO A 326 8.31 -11.55 -21.13
C PRO A 326 9.22 -11.83 -22.32
N MET A 327 9.96 -10.80 -22.76
CA MET A 327 10.97 -10.96 -23.81
C MET A 327 12.03 -12.01 -23.44
N GLU A 328 12.36 -12.12 -22.14
CA GLU A 328 13.22 -13.16 -21.55
C GLU A 328 12.38 -14.33 -20.99
N PHE A 329 11.45 -14.85 -21.82
CA PHE A 329 10.45 -15.83 -21.39
C PHE A 329 11.03 -17.04 -20.65
N LYS A 330 12.20 -17.55 -21.06
CA LYS A 330 12.84 -18.72 -20.45
C LYS A 330 13.29 -18.46 -19.01
N ASP A 331 13.96 -17.34 -18.75
CA ASP A 331 14.46 -17.00 -17.42
C ASP A 331 13.32 -16.60 -16.48
N TYR A 332 12.31 -15.90 -17.02
CA TYR A 332 11.06 -15.64 -16.31
C TYR A 332 10.34 -16.92 -15.89
N LEU A 333 10.13 -17.84 -16.84
CA LEU A 333 9.43 -19.09 -16.59
C LEU A 333 10.22 -19.95 -15.59
N LEU A 334 11.54 -20.04 -15.74
CA LEU A 334 12.40 -20.73 -14.79
C LEU A 334 12.27 -20.13 -13.38
N CYS A 335 12.35 -18.80 -13.25
CA CYS A 335 12.17 -18.12 -11.97
C CYS A 335 10.79 -18.42 -11.35
N MET A 336 9.72 -18.29 -12.13
CA MET A 336 8.35 -18.62 -11.68
C MET A 336 8.25 -20.06 -11.16
N PHE A 337 8.77 -21.03 -11.91
CA PHE A 337 8.76 -22.44 -11.51
C PHE A 337 9.56 -22.67 -10.23
N GLN A 338 10.79 -22.14 -10.16
CA GLN A 338 11.67 -22.31 -8.99
C GLN A 338 11.05 -21.69 -7.73
N GLN A 339 10.54 -20.46 -7.83
CA GLN A 339 9.95 -19.73 -6.71
C GLN A 339 8.62 -20.33 -6.25
N THR A 340 7.76 -20.76 -7.19
CA THR A 340 6.49 -21.43 -6.86
C THR A 340 6.74 -22.78 -6.18
N PHE A 341 7.71 -23.56 -6.68
CA PHE A 341 8.08 -24.82 -6.06
C PHE A 341 8.64 -24.62 -4.65
N TYR A 342 9.45 -23.58 -4.45
CA TYR A 342 9.95 -23.21 -3.12
C TYR A 342 8.82 -22.87 -2.15
N LEU A 343 7.87 -22.00 -2.53
CA LEU A 343 6.69 -21.71 -1.71
C LEU A 343 5.88 -22.96 -1.37
N GLN A 344 5.72 -23.87 -2.33
CA GLN A 344 5.03 -25.15 -2.11
C GLN A 344 5.78 -26.03 -1.11
N LYS A 345 7.12 -26.05 -1.18
CA LYS A 345 7.98 -26.80 -0.24
C LYS A 345 7.82 -26.26 1.18
N ILE A 346 7.94 -24.94 1.39
CA ILE A 346 7.73 -24.31 2.71
C ILE A 346 6.34 -24.69 3.26
N THR A 347 5.30 -24.56 2.43
CA THR A 347 3.92 -24.86 2.84
C THR A 347 3.74 -26.32 3.25
N LYS A 348 4.35 -27.26 2.50
CA LYS A 348 4.29 -28.71 2.81
C LYS A 348 5.09 -29.06 4.06
N ASP A 349 6.31 -28.56 4.19
CA ASP A 349 7.17 -28.82 5.36
C ASP A 349 6.51 -28.26 6.63
N ASN A 350 5.91 -27.07 6.55
CA ASN A 350 5.14 -26.47 7.64
C ASN A 350 3.90 -27.29 8.04
N ASN A 351 3.18 -27.86 7.07
CA ASN A 351 2.06 -28.77 7.34
C ASN A 351 2.54 -30.09 7.97
N ALA A 352 3.63 -30.66 7.46
CA ALA A 352 4.21 -31.89 8.01
C ALA A 352 4.70 -31.71 9.46
N HIS A 353 5.37 -30.59 9.76
CA HIS A 353 5.75 -30.24 11.13
C HIS A 353 4.54 -30.03 12.05
N THR A 354 3.46 -29.43 11.54
CA THR A 354 2.22 -29.24 12.30
C THR A 354 1.52 -30.58 12.62
N VAL A 355 1.46 -31.49 11.64
CA VAL A 355 0.88 -32.83 11.82
C VAL A 355 1.73 -33.69 12.76
N LYS A 356 3.06 -33.68 12.57
CA LYS A 356 4.00 -34.42 13.43
C LYS A 356 3.91 -33.96 14.89
N ARG A 357 3.87 -32.64 15.13
CA ARG A 357 3.73 -32.09 16.48
C ARG A 357 2.38 -32.45 17.12
N ARG A 358 1.28 -32.43 16.36
CA ARG A 358 -0.02 -32.91 16.87
C ARG A 358 0.01 -34.39 17.23
N LEU A 359 0.73 -35.21 16.47
CA LEU A 359 0.95 -36.62 16.81
C LEU A 359 1.77 -36.77 18.08
N GLU A 360 2.83 -35.96 18.27
CA GLU A 360 3.65 -35.95 19.48
C GLU A 360 2.83 -35.51 20.71
N GLU A 361 2.02 -34.44 20.60
CA GLU A 361 1.10 -33.99 21.67
C GLU A 361 0.06 -35.07 22.02
N LEU A 362 -0.50 -35.77 21.03
CA LEU A 362 -1.41 -36.89 21.27
C LEU A 362 -0.71 -38.08 21.92
N ASN A 363 0.53 -38.37 21.54
CA ASN A 363 1.33 -39.43 22.15
C ASN A 363 1.68 -39.09 23.60
N ASP A 364 2.04 -37.84 23.91
CA ASP A 364 2.31 -37.38 25.28
C ASP A 364 1.05 -37.43 26.15
N ILE A 365 -0.11 -37.08 25.61
CA ILE A 365 -1.40 -37.23 26.30
C ILE A 365 -1.68 -38.71 26.58
N GLN A 366 -1.50 -39.61 25.59
CA GLN A 366 -1.68 -41.04 25.78
C GLN A 366 -0.68 -41.64 26.79
N GLN A 367 0.55 -41.14 26.82
CA GLN A 367 1.60 -41.59 27.73
C GLN A 367 1.35 -41.10 29.16
N ASN A 368 0.92 -39.85 29.33
CA ASN A 368 0.46 -39.33 30.62
C ASN A 368 -0.79 -40.06 31.14
N HIS A 369 -1.72 -40.44 30.25
CA HIS A 369 -2.89 -41.25 30.62
C HIS A 369 -2.51 -42.67 31.08
N ARG A 370 -1.43 -43.26 30.53
CA ARG A 370 -0.86 -44.54 31.01
C ARG A 370 -0.11 -44.41 32.32
N CYS A 371 0.54 -43.27 32.59
CA CYS A 371 1.21 -43.02 33.87
C CYS A 371 0.24 -42.78 35.04
N LEU A 372 -0.96 -42.24 34.77
CA LEU A 372 -2.00 -42.00 35.78
C LEU A 372 -2.85 -43.25 36.12
N TYR A 373 -2.78 -44.28 35.28
CA TYR A 373 -3.38 -45.59 35.55
C TYR A 373 -2.36 -46.68 35.22
N PRO A 374 -1.38 -46.95 36.11
CA PRO A 374 -0.58 -48.15 35.98
C PRO A 374 -1.56 -49.32 36.08
N ALA A 375 -1.59 -50.15 35.04
CA ALA A 375 -2.47 -51.31 34.97
C ALA A 375 -2.40 -52.09 36.29
N ALA A 376 -3.52 -52.14 37.01
CA ALA A 376 -3.72 -53.10 38.06
C ALA A 376 -3.77 -54.48 37.39
N CYS A 377 -2.67 -55.23 37.52
CA CYS A 377 -2.70 -56.68 37.38
C CYS A 377 -3.46 -57.29 38.55
#